data_AF-A0AAD7X414-F1
#
_entry.id   AF-A0AAD7X414-F1
#
_cell.length_a   1.000
_cell.length_b   1.000
_cell.length_c   1.000
_cell.angle_alpha   90.00
_cell.angle_beta   90.00
_cell.angle_gamma   90.00
#
_symmetry.space_group_name_H-M   'P 1'
#
loop_
_entity.id
_entity.type
_entity.pdbx_description
1 polymer ?
#
loop_
_entity_poly.entity_id
_entity_poly.type
_entity_poly.pdbx_seq_one_letter_code
_entity_poly.pdbx_strand_id
1 'polypeptide(L)'
;MKNKTAGPGWFDLPAPAEADLPRLYREVEALRLHKQLDPKQFYRKEPGEGKGIKGLPKHFAIGTIVATPNPFGNANPDNLPRAARKRTLVDELVDDAEAKSYAKKKFKELQTVRGAKGRGTLAAKKALRKPKW
;
A
#
# COMPACT_ATOMS: atom_id res chain seq x y z
N MET A 1 25.92 21.64 -6.59
CA MET A 1 25.26 21.00 -5.42
C MET A 1 24.02 21.78 -4.97
N LYS A 2 23.17 22.24 -5.90
CA LYS A 2 21.94 22.99 -5.56
C LYS A 2 20.80 21.97 -5.45
N ASN A 3 20.00 22.05 -4.37
CA ASN A 3 18.83 21.20 -4.06
C ASN A 3 19.10 19.85 -3.34
N LYS A 4 20.01 19.80 -2.36
CA LYS A 4 20.10 18.65 -1.44
C LYS A 4 19.00 18.67 -0.37
N THR A 5 18.58 19.86 0.02
CA THR A 5 17.57 20.10 1.05
C THR A 5 16.42 20.94 0.49
N ALA A 6 15.26 20.85 1.14
CA ALA A 6 14.08 21.67 0.83
C ALA A 6 14.26 23.16 1.17
N GLY A 7 15.36 23.53 1.83
CA GLY A 7 15.72 24.88 2.24
C GLY A 7 15.22 25.25 3.65
N PRO A 8 15.62 26.44 4.17
CA PRO A 8 15.36 26.84 5.55
C PRO A 8 13.87 27.01 5.90
N GLY A 9 13.04 27.40 4.92
CA GLY A 9 11.59 27.52 5.10
C GLY A 9 10.88 26.18 5.35
N TRP A 10 11.59 25.06 5.15
CA TRP A 10 11.13 23.72 5.46
C TRP A 10 12.19 22.93 6.22
N PHE A 11 12.82 23.60 7.19
CA PHE A 11 13.79 23.02 8.14
C PHE A 11 14.88 22.16 7.50
N ASP A 12 15.30 22.52 6.28
CA ASP A 12 16.34 21.81 5.53
C ASP A 12 16.09 20.30 5.36
N LEU A 13 14.83 19.90 5.16
CA LEU A 13 14.47 18.50 4.92
C LEU A 13 15.32 17.89 3.78
N PRO A 14 16.12 16.84 4.05
CA PRO A 14 16.98 16.24 3.04
C PRO A 14 16.19 15.43 2.02
N ALA A 15 16.68 15.40 0.79
CA ALA A 15 16.22 14.43 -0.20
C ALA A 15 16.72 13.02 0.16
N PRO A 16 15.88 11.98 0.08
CA PRO A 16 16.34 10.60 0.27
C PRO A 16 17.41 10.20 -0.75
N ALA A 17 18.29 9.29 -0.36
CA ALA A 17 19.30 8.74 -1.26
C ALA A 17 18.64 7.94 -2.40
N GLU A 18 19.21 8.02 -3.61
CA GLU A 18 18.65 7.35 -4.79
C GLU A 18 18.57 5.82 -4.62
N ALA A 19 19.50 5.23 -3.87
CA ALA A 19 19.52 3.80 -3.57
C ALA A 19 18.33 3.34 -2.72
N ASP A 20 17.79 4.21 -1.87
CA ASP A 20 16.65 3.90 -1.00
C ASP A 20 15.28 4.13 -1.68
N LEU A 21 15.25 4.87 -2.79
CA LEU A 21 14.02 5.22 -3.50
C LEU A 21 13.15 4.01 -3.87
N PRO A 22 13.68 2.86 -4.32
CA PRO A 22 12.84 1.70 -4.63
C PRO A 22 12.13 1.14 -3.39
N ARG A 23 12.78 1.15 -2.22
CA ARG A 23 12.18 0.70 -0.95
C ARG A 23 11.13 1.69 -0.49
N LEU A 24 11.48 2.98 -0.44
CA LEU A 24 10.60 4.06 -0.03
C LEU A 24 9.38 4.18 -0.96
N TYR A 25 9.56 3.93 -2.26
CA TYR A 25 8.47 3.88 -3.22
C TYR A 25 7.43 2.81 -2.85
N ARG A 26 7.86 1.60 -2.44
CA ARG A 26 6.93 0.55 -2.01
C ARG A 26 6.12 0.98 -0.79
N GLU A 27 6.75 1.65 0.15
CA GLU A 27 6.10 2.16 1.36
C GLU A 27 5.05 3.24 1.02
N VAL A 28 5.41 4.21 0.18
CA VAL A 28 4.49 5.28 -0.26
C VAL A 28 3.38 4.74 -1.18
N GLU A 29 3.68 3.78 -2.04
CA GLU A 29 2.67 3.14 -2.89
C GLU A 29 1.69 2.33 -2.05
N ALA A 30 2.14 1.64 -1.00
CA ALA A 30 1.24 0.97 -0.05
C ALA A 30 0.31 1.97 0.65
N LEU A 31 0.83 3.13 1.06
CA LEU A 31 -0.01 4.22 1.62
C LEU A 31 -1.06 4.70 0.62
N ARG A 32 -0.71 4.83 -0.66
CA ARG A 32 -1.65 5.22 -1.73
C ARG A 32 -2.71 4.15 -1.98
N LEU A 33 -2.33 2.88 -1.91
CA LEU A 33 -3.20 1.73 -2.14
C LEU A 33 -4.04 1.34 -0.91
N HIS A 34 -3.73 1.89 0.26
CA HIS A 34 -4.53 1.68 1.49
C HIS A 34 -6.02 2.03 1.28
N LYS A 35 -6.30 3.03 0.45
CA LYS A 35 -7.65 3.51 0.09
C LYS A 35 -8.52 2.42 -0.55
N GLN A 36 -7.90 1.42 -1.16
CA GLN A 36 -8.58 0.32 -1.85
C GLN A 36 -8.77 -0.89 -0.93
N LEU A 37 -8.08 -0.92 0.21
CA LEU A 37 -8.06 -2.04 1.15
C LEU A 37 -9.20 -1.97 2.15
N ASP A 38 -9.55 -0.77 2.63
CA ASP A 38 -10.74 -0.54 3.43
C ASP A 38 -11.88 0.00 2.54
N PRO A 39 -12.96 -0.76 2.29
CA PRO A 39 -14.09 -0.30 1.49
C PRO A 39 -14.91 0.83 2.13
N LYS A 40 -14.66 1.17 3.40
CA LYS A 40 -15.41 2.20 4.14
C LYS A 40 -14.70 3.54 4.21
N GLN A 41 -13.42 3.59 3.85
CA GLN A 41 -12.62 4.81 3.91
C GLN A 41 -12.31 5.34 2.52
N PHE A 42 -12.82 6.53 2.21
CA PHE A 42 -12.60 7.19 0.94
C PHE A 42 -11.67 8.38 1.13
N TYR A 43 -10.49 8.32 0.51
CA TYR A 43 -9.51 9.40 0.55
C TYR A 43 -9.44 10.16 -0.77
N ARG A 44 -9.01 11.42 -0.69
CA ARG A 44 -8.73 12.23 -1.89
C ARG A 44 -7.60 11.60 -2.70
N LYS A 45 -7.71 11.67 -4.02
CA LYS A 45 -6.65 11.22 -4.93
C LYS A 45 -5.46 12.16 -4.87
N GLU A 46 -4.25 11.61 -4.79
CA GLU A 46 -3.03 12.40 -4.77
C GLU A 46 -2.46 12.60 -6.19
N PRO A 47 -1.87 13.77 -6.48
CA PRO A 47 -1.14 13.97 -7.73
C PRO A 47 0.11 13.08 -7.75
N GLY A 48 0.27 12.27 -8.80
CA GLY A 48 1.44 11.39 -8.97
C GLY A 48 1.19 9.90 -8.69
N GLU A 49 -0.02 9.53 -8.28
CA GLU A 49 -0.45 8.14 -8.22
C GLU A 49 -0.31 7.48 -9.61
N GLY A 50 0.32 6.30 -9.67
CA GLY A 50 0.58 5.57 -10.91
C GLY A 50 1.79 6.04 -11.73
N LYS A 51 2.54 7.06 -11.28
CA LYS A 51 3.77 7.54 -11.97
C LYS A 51 5.07 6.86 -11.48
N GLY A 52 4.96 5.82 -10.64
CA GLY A 52 6.11 5.11 -10.07
C GLY A 52 6.99 6.00 -9.19
N ILE A 53 8.29 5.74 -9.20
CA ILE A 53 9.31 6.52 -8.46
C ILE A 53 9.30 8.01 -8.86
N LYS A 54 9.00 8.33 -10.14
CA LYS A 54 8.88 9.72 -10.62
C LYS A 54 7.67 10.46 -10.05
N GLY A 55 6.71 9.73 -9.49
CA GLY A 55 5.55 10.27 -8.80
C GLY A 55 5.79 10.57 -7.32
N LEU A 56 7.00 10.32 -6.79
CA LEU A 56 7.34 10.68 -5.42
C LEU A 56 7.69 12.17 -5.32
N PRO A 57 7.35 12.83 -4.20
CA PRO A 57 7.88 14.15 -3.89
C PRO A 57 9.42 14.12 -3.88
N LYS A 58 10.05 15.24 -4.25
CA LYS A 58 11.52 15.34 -4.26
C LYS A 58 12.14 15.28 -2.86
N HIS A 59 11.47 15.87 -1.88
CA HIS A 59 11.89 15.90 -0.48
C HIS A 59 10.77 15.30 0.37
N PHE A 60 11.06 14.20 1.04
CA PHE A 60 10.15 13.55 1.97
C PHE A 60 10.96 12.75 3.00
N ALA A 61 10.36 12.52 4.16
CA ALA A 61 10.92 11.66 5.19
C ALA A 61 9.84 10.75 5.74
N ILE A 62 10.24 9.55 6.17
CA ILE A 62 9.36 8.60 6.85
C ILE A 62 9.75 8.61 8.32
N GLY A 63 8.78 8.97 9.15
CA GLY A 63 8.91 9.03 10.60
C GLY A 63 8.10 7.94 11.29
N THR A 64 8.38 7.74 12.57
CA THR A 64 7.57 6.89 13.45
C THR A 64 6.83 7.77 14.44
N ILE A 65 5.59 7.41 14.74
CA ILE A 65 4.79 8.13 15.74
C ILE A 65 5.34 7.79 17.13
N VAL A 66 5.70 8.82 17.89
CA VAL A 66 6.13 8.66 19.28
C VAL A 66 4.90 8.61 20.17
N ALA A 67 4.70 7.49 20.84
CA ALA A 67 3.57 7.30 21.74
C ALA A 67 3.62 8.30 22.91
N THR A 68 2.49 8.98 23.14
CA THR A 68 2.32 9.86 24.29
C THR A 68 1.57 9.13 25.40
N PRO A 69 1.99 9.27 26.67
CA PRO A 69 1.26 8.69 27.79
C PRO A 69 -0.07 9.44 27.96
N ASN A 70 -1.18 8.74 27.66
CA ASN A 70 -2.55 9.22 27.90
C ASN A 70 -3.11 8.48 29.12
N PRO A 71 -3.80 9.16 30.07
CA PRO A 71 -4.49 8.52 31.20
C PRO A 71 -5.46 7.40 30.80
N PHE A 72 -6.00 7.42 29.58
CA PHE A 72 -6.84 6.33 29.06
C PHE A 72 -5.94 5.24 28.47
N GLY A 73 -5.57 4.25 29.29
CA GLY A 73 -4.63 3.16 28.99
C GLY A 73 -5.06 2.12 27.95
N ASN A 74 -5.95 2.48 27.03
CA ASN A 74 -6.39 1.60 25.96
C ASN A 74 -5.39 1.65 24.79
N ALA A 75 -5.25 0.54 24.08
CA ALA A 75 -4.55 0.49 22.80
C ALA A 75 -5.33 1.34 21.78
N ASN A 76 -5.08 2.65 21.75
CA ASN A 76 -5.53 3.54 20.70
C ASN A 76 -4.66 3.28 19.45
N PRO A 77 -5.14 3.54 18.21
CA PRO A 77 -4.27 3.58 17.02
C PRO A 77 -3.01 4.43 17.23
N ASP A 78 -3.08 5.47 18.06
CA ASP A 78 -1.93 6.34 18.38
C ASP A 78 -0.91 5.68 19.32
N ASN A 79 -1.27 4.61 20.04
CA ASN A 79 -0.40 3.93 20.99
C ASN A 79 -0.48 2.41 20.86
N LEU A 80 0.16 1.91 19.80
CA LEU A 80 0.28 0.49 19.53
C LEU A 80 1.15 -0.22 20.60
N PRO A 81 0.77 -1.45 21.02
CA PRO A 81 1.61 -2.27 21.89
C PRO A 81 2.91 -2.67 21.17
N ARG A 82 3.97 -2.93 21.93
CA ARG A 82 5.31 -3.23 21.37
C ARG A 82 5.31 -4.39 20.36
N ALA A 83 4.44 -5.38 20.53
CA ALA A 83 4.33 -6.53 19.63
C ALA A 83 3.70 -6.20 18.26
N ALA A 84 2.84 -5.18 18.21
CA ALA A 84 2.16 -4.76 16.98
C ALA A 84 3.00 -3.78 16.15
N ARG A 85 3.96 -3.07 16.77
CA ARG A 85 4.85 -2.12 16.08
C ARG A 85 5.78 -2.87 15.12
N LYS A 86 5.77 -2.50 13.83
CA LYS A 86 6.68 -3.08 12.84
C LYS A 86 7.70 -2.05 12.37
N ARG A 87 8.62 -2.51 11.51
CA ARG A 87 9.67 -1.66 10.94
C ARG A 87 9.18 -0.85 9.75
N THR A 88 8.20 -1.35 9.02
CA THR A 88 7.67 -0.73 7.81
C THR A 88 6.15 -0.73 7.81
N LEU A 89 5.55 0.28 7.15
CA LEU A 89 4.11 0.37 6.96
C LEU A 89 3.54 -0.87 6.24
N VAL A 90 4.30 -1.42 5.29
CA VAL A 90 3.88 -2.60 4.52
C VAL A 90 3.77 -3.82 5.43
N ASP A 91 4.70 -4.00 6.36
CA ASP A 91 4.66 -5.13 7.30
C ASP A 91 3.44 -5.04 8.23
N GLU A 92 3.07 -3.83 8.68
CA GLU A 92 1.86 -3.61 9.47
C GLU A 92 0.60 -3.98 8.68
N LEU A 93 0.56 -3.60 7.41
CA LEU A 93 -0.56 -3.90 6.51
C LEU A 93 -0.71 -5.40 6.23
N VAL A 94 0.39 -6.13 6.13
CA VAL A 94 0.39 -7.57 5.85
C VAL A 94 -0.08 -8.38 7.06
N ASP A 95 0.21 -7.89 8.26
CA ASP A 95 -0.19 -8.51 9.52
C ASP A 95 -1.67 -8.26 9.87
N ASP A 96 -2.29 -7.24 9.29
CA ASP A 96 -3.72 -6.98 9.45
C ASP A 96 -4.58 -8.09 8.80
N ALA A 97 -5.27 -8.84 9.66
CA ALA A 97 -6.12 -9.95 9.28
C ALA A 97 -7.34 -9.52 8.45
N GLU A 98 -7.93 -8.36 8.74
CA GLU A 98 -9.13 -7.88 8.04
C GLU A 98 -8.78 -7.48 6.61
N ALA A 99 -7.76 -6.64 6.49
CA ALA A 99 -7.14 -6.26 5.22
C ALA A 99 -6.80 -7.48 4.35
N LYS A 100 -6.14 -8.49 4.94
CA LYS A 100 -5.74 -9.71 4.22
C LYS A 100 -6.95 -10.52 3.73
N SER A 101 -7.99 -10.62 4.54
CA SER A 101 -9.21 -11.35 4.18
C SER A 101 -9.93 -10.67 3.01
N TYR A 102 -10.04 -9.34 3.06
CA TYR A 102 -10.68 -8.53 2.04
C TYR A 102 -9.87 -8.54 0.74
N ALA A 103 -8.57 -8.31 0.81
CA ALA A 103 -7.67 -8.38 -0.34
C ALA A 103 -7.75 -9.75 -1.03
N LYS A 104 -7.74 -10.84 -0.27
CA LYS A 104 -7.86 -12.21 -0.81
C LYS A 104 -9.21 -12.44 -1.49
N LYS A 105 -10.30 -11.98 -0.87
CA LYS A 105 -11.65 -12.06 -1.45
C LYS A 105 -11.72 -11.30 -2.78
N LYS A 106 -11.32 -10.04 -2.78
CA LYS A 106 -11.33 -9.19 -3.99
C LYS A 106 -10.39 -9.68 -5.07
N PHE A 107 -9.22 -10.19 -4.70
CA PHE A 107 -8.31 -10.80 -5.66
C PHE A 107 -8.97 -12.00 -6.36
N LYS A 108 -9.61 -12.91 -5.61
CA LYS A 108 -10.33 -14.05 -6.20
C LYS A 108 -11.46 -13.60 -7.13
N GLU A 109 -12.28 -12.65 -6.71
CA GLU A 109 -13.35 -12.07 -7.55
C GLU A 109 -12.78 -11.49 -8.86
N LEU A 110 -11.66 -10.77 -8.80
CA LEU A 110 -11.02 -10.23 -10.01
C LEU A 110 -10.40 -11.32 -10.89
N GLN A 111 -9.79 -12.34 -10.30
CA GLN A 111 -9.23 -13.46 -11.04
C GLN A 111 -10.30 -14.30 -11.73
N THR A 112 -11.46 -14.52 -11.10
CA THR A 112 -12.56 -15.23 -11.75
C THR A 112 -13.12 -14.43 -12.92
N VAL A 113 -13.35 -13.12 -12.75
CA VAL A 113 -13.84 -12.24 -13.83
C VAL A 113 -12.84 -12.15 -14.99
N ARG A 114 -11.54 -11.99 -14.70
CA ARG A 114 -10.48 -11.94 -15.73
C ARG A 114 -10.25 -13.29 -16.39
N GLY A 115 -10.25 -14.36 -15.61
CA GLY A 115 -10.12 -15.74 -16.08
C GLY A 115 -11.25 -16.17 -17.01
N ALA A 116 -12.48 -15.75 -16.71
CA ALA A 116 -13.65 -15.95 -17.56
C ALA A 116 -13.57 -15.27 -18.94
N LYS A 117 -12.62 -14.34 -19.14
CA LYS A 117 -12.33 -13.68 -20.41
C LYS A 117 -10.92 -14.03 -20.95
N GLY A 118 -10.19 -14.91 -20.27
CA GLY A 118 -8.79 -15.23 -20.56
C GLY A 118 -8.59 -16.36 -21.56
N ARG A 119 -7.33 -16.78 -21.73
CA ARG A 119 -6.91 -17.82 -22.70
C ARG A 119 -7.63 -19.17 -22.54
N GLY A 120 -8.11 -19.51 -21.34
CA GLY A 120 -8.80 -20.79 -21.08
C GLY A 120 -10.24 -20.86 -21.60
N THR A 121 -10.82 -19.74 -22.00
CA THR A 121 -12.24 -19.66 -22.40
C THR A 121 -12.57 -20.48 -23.65
N LEU A 122 -11.75 -20.38 -24.69
CA LEU A 122 -11.94 -21.13 -25.93
C LEU A 122 -11.79 -22.64 -25.69
N ALA A 123 -10.80 -23.03 -24.87
CA ALA A 123 -10.57 -24.42 -24.50
C ALA A 123 -11.76 -24.99 -23.70
N ALA A 124 -12.27 -24.24 -22.71
CA ALA A 124 -13.45 -24.63 -21.94
C ALA A 124 -14.71 -24.77 -22.82
N LYS A 125 -14.94 -23.83 -23.75
CA LYS A 125 -16.03 -23.92 -24.74
C LYS A 125 -15.89 -25.16 -25.63
N LYS A 126 -14.68 -25.48 -26.08
CA LYS A 126 -14.42 -26.68 -26.89
C LYS A 126 -14.62 -27.96 -26.07
N ALA A 127 -14.21 -27.99 -24.80
CA ALA A 127 -14.41 -29.12 -23.89
C ALA A 127 -15.90 -29.40 -23.63
N LEU A 128 -16.71 -28.35 -23.41
CA LEU A 128 -18.17 -28.45 -23.27
C LEU A 128 -18.86 -29.01 -24.53
N ARG A 129 -18.25 -28.83 -25.70
CA ARG A 129 -18.76 -29.33 -27.00
C ARG A 129 -18.27 -30.75 -27.31
N LYS A 130 -17.36 -31.32 -26.52
CA LYS A 130 -16.93 -32.71 -26.73
C LYS A 130 -18.05 -33.64 -26.28
N PRO A 131 -18.45 -34.60 -27.12
CA PRO A 131 -19.48 -35.54 -26.75
C PRO A 131 -18.98 -36.46 -25.62
N LYS A 132 -19.89 -36.84 -24.71
CA LYS A 132 -19.65 -37.87 -23.68
C LYS A 132 -19.98 -39.23 -24.30
N TRP A 133 -19.05 -39.76 -25.09
CA TRP A 133 -19.03 -41.18 -25.44
C TRP A 133 -17.59 -41.62 -25.54
#